data_AF-A0A7C1PGY1-F1
#
_entry.id   AF-A0A7C1PGY1-F1
#
_cell.length_a   1.000
_cell.length_b   1.000
_cell.length_c   1.000
_cell.angle_alpha   90.00
_cell.angle_beta   90.00
_cell.angle_gamma   90.00
#
_symmetry.space_group_name_H-M   'P 1'
#
loop_
_entity.id
_entity.type
_entity.pdbx_description
1 polymer ?
#
loop_
_entity_poly.entity_id
_entity_poly.type
_entity_poly.pdbx_seq_one_letter_code
_entity_poly.pdbx_strand_id
1 'polypeptide(L)'
;MTTESYSGTEKAHNAQNEITSISGAMIPTYDANGNLTQDEAGRQFVYDAWNRLVEVRDGSGETVKRYAYDGLHRRISETAGGVITDFYYSDSWQVLEERVGG
;
A
#
# COMPACT_ATOMS: atom_id res chain seq x y z
N MET A 1 22.72 -7.73 -9.35
CA MET A 1 22.07 -6.42 -9.51
C MET A 1 21.94 -6.19 -11.00
N THR A 2 20.76 -6.46 -11.56
CA THR A 2 20.43 -6.27 -12.98
C THR A 2 19.79 -4.89 -13.12
N THR A 3 20.36 -4.05 -13.97
CA THR A 3 19.85 -2.70 -14.24
C THR A 3 18.97 -2.77 -15.48
N GLU A 4 17.68 -2.49 -15.34
CA GLU A 4 16.80 -2.29 -16.50
C GLU A 4 16.69 -0.79 -16.77
N SER A 5 17.09 -0.36 -17.97
CA SER A 5 17.04 1.03 -18.41
C SER A 5 15.94 1.23 -19.46
N TYR A 6 14.85 1.89 -19.08
CA TYR A 6 13.92 2.56 -20.00
C TYR A 6 14.13 4.08 -19.82
N SER A 7 14.04 4.88 -20.89
CA SER A 7 14.54 6.27 -20.85
C SER A 7 13.90 7.09 -19.71
N GLY A 8 14.74 7.48 -18.74
CA GLY A 8 14.36 8.25 -17.56
C GLY A 8 14.09 7.34 -16.37
N THR A 9 14.96 7.42 -15.35
CA THR A 9 14.97 6.68 -14.09
C THR A 9 15.75 5.35 -14.12
N GLU A 10 16.96 5.39 -13.59
CA GLU A 10 17.75 4.18 -13.27
C GLU A 10 17.28 3.61 -11.94
N LYS A 11 16.99 2.31 -11.91
CA LYS A 11 16.64 1.56 -10.69
C LYS A 11 17.60 0.41 -10.49
N ALA A 12 17.84 0.07 -9.23
CA ALA A 12 18.58 -1.13 -8.90
C ALA A 12 17.95 -1.83 -7.71
N HIS A 13 18.18 -3.14 -7.63
CA HIS A 13 17.47 -4.03 -6.71
C HIS A 13 18.41 -4.98 -5.97
N ASN A 14 18.02 -5.38 -4.75
CA ASN A 14 18.66 -6.47 -4.02
C ASN A 14 18.16 -7.85 -4.49
N ALA A 15 18.59 -8.93 -3.82
CA ALA A 15 18.19 -10.29 -4.16
C ALA A 15 16.71 -10.61 -3.89
N GLN A 16 16.03 -9.78 -3.10
CA GLN A 16 14.60 -9.87 -2.78
C GLN A 16 13.75 -9.01 -3.73
N ASN A 17 14.37 -8.44 -4.77
CA ASN A 17 13.76 -7.50 -5.73
C ASN A 17 13.32 -6.15 -5.13
N GLU A 18 13.78 -5.81 -3.93
CA GLU A 18 13.52 -4.50 -3.31
C GLU A 18 14.38 -3.43 -3.98
N ILE A 19 13.79 -2.27 -4.26
CA ILE A 19 14.52 -1.14 -4.86
C ILE A 19 15.52 -0.58 -3.85
N THR A 20 16.81 -0.63 -4.17
CA THR A 20 17.91 -0.11 -3.34
C THR A 20 18.46 1.21 -3.83
N SER A 21 18.14 1.61 -5.07
CA SER A 21 18.49 2.91 -5.61
C SER A 21 17.52 3.30 -6.72
N ILE A 22 17.16 4.57 -6.77
CA ILE A 22 16.36 5.15 -7.85
C ILE A 22 16.84 6.58 -8.11
N SER A 23 17.16 6.90 -9.37
CA SER A 23 17.64 8.24 -9.71
C SER A 23 16.48 9.26 -9.69
N GLY A 24 16.64 10.36 -8.97
CA GLY A 24 15.69 11.48 -8.98
C GLY A 24 14.44 11.30 -8.12
N ALA A 25 14.41 10.31 -7.22
CA ALA A 25 13.31 10.08 -6.30
C ALA A 25 13.81 9.54 -4.94
N MET A 26 12.92 9.41 -3.96
CA MET A 26 13.27 8.79 -2.68
C MET A 26 13.52 7.29 -2.86
N ILE A 27 14.49 6.73 -2.13
CA ILE A 27 14.71 5.28 -2.14
C ILE A 27 13.60 4.63 -1.30
N PRO A 28 12.79 3.73 -1.87
CA PRO A 28 11.76 3.04 -1.12
C PRO A 28 12.33 2.24 0.06
N THR A 29 11.57 2.15 1.15
CA THR A 29 11.94 1.35 2.32
C THR A 29 10.96 0.21 2.51
N TYR A 30 11.44 -0.87 3.11
CA TYR A 30 10.66 -2.10 3.32
C TYR A 30 10.86 -2.58 4.75
N ASP A 31 9.85 -3.22 5.33
CA ASP A 31 9.99 -3.94 6.59
C ASP A 31 10.63 -5.33 6.39
N ALA A 32 10.89 -6.05 7.49
CA ALA A 32 11.50 -7.38 7.44
C ALA A 32 10.63 -8.45 6.74
N ASN A 33 9.34 -8.19 6.55
CA ASN A 33 8.43 -9.07 5.82
C ASN A 33 8.37 -8.71 4.32
N GLY A 34 9.13 -7.69 3.89
CA GLY A 34 9.16 -7.21 2.51
C GLY A 34 8.00 -6.28 2.17
N ASN A 35 7.24 -5.78 3.15
CA ASN A 35 6.19 -4.80 2.90
C ASN A 35 6.83 -3.44 2.66
N LEU A 36 6.40 -2.74 1.61
CA LEU A 36 6.82 -1.37 1.30
C LEU A 36 6.37 -0.43 2.43
N THR A 37 7.27 0.12 3.24
CA THR A 37 6.94 1.06 4.32
C THR A 37 7.00 2.52 3.89
N GLN A 38 7.76 2.83 2.84
CA GLN A 38 7.79 4.15 2.22
C GLN A 38 8.09 4.05 0.73
N ASP A 39 7.38 4.80 -0.12
CA ASP A 39 7.60 4.82 -1.57
C ASP A 39 8.52 5.95 -2.05
N GLU A 40 8.74 6.00 -3.36
CA GLU A 40 9.59 6.99 -4.01
C GLU A 40 9.05 8.44 -3.93
N ALA A 41 7.77 8.62 -3.59
CA ALA A 41 7.13 9.90 -3.34
C ALA A 41 7.10 10.28 -1.85
N GLY A 42 7.66 9.44 -0.97
CA GLY A 42 7.71 9.66 0.47
C GLY A 42 6.43 9.27 1.21
N ARG A 43 5.41 8.70 0.54
CA ARG A 43 4.20 8.20 1.19
C ARG A 43 4.57 7.02 2.09
N GLN A 44 3.91 6.94 3.24
CA GLN A 44 4.19 5.92 4.26
C GLN A 44 3.03 4.93 4.30
N PHE A 45 3.36 3.67 4.52
CA PHE A 45 2.41 2.56 4.50
C PHE A 45 2.53 1.78 5.81
N VAL A 46 1.41 1.63 6.51
CA VAL A 46 1.36 0.96 7.82
C VAL A 46 0.59 -0.34 7.68
N TYR A 47 1.19 -1.41 8.17
CA TYR A 47 0.65 -2.76 8.10
C TYR A 47 0.26 -3.26 9.49
N ASP A 48 -0.77 -4.09 9.56
CA ASP A 48 -1.09 -4.85 10.77
C ASP A 48 -0.18 -6.08 10.91
N ALA A 49 -0.34 -6.81 12.03
CA ALA A 49 0.43 -8.01 12.33
C ALA A 49 0.22 -9.16 11.32
N TRP A 50 -0.79 -9.08 10.46
CA TRP A 50 -1.07 -10.04 9.39
C TRP A 50 -0.57 -9.57 8.01
N ASN A 51 0.30 -8.55 7.98
CA ASN A 51 0.84 -7.93 6.75
C ASN A 51 -0.24 -7.33 5.85
N ARG A 52 -1.33 -6.81 6.43
CA ARG A 52 -2.38 -6.11 5.68
C ARG A 52 -2.22 -4.61 5.83
N LEU A 53 -2.27 -3.87 4.73
CA LEU A 53 -2.15 -2.42 4.72
C LEU A 53 -3.36 -1.79 5.41
N VAL A 54 -3.18 -1.13 6.55
CA VAL A 54 -4.27 -0.51 7.32
C VAL A 54 -4.30 1.01 7.24
N GLU A 55 -3.17 1.63 6.88
CA GLU A 55 -3.04 3.08 6.79
C GLU A 55 -2.08 3.49 5.69
N VAL A 56 -2.43 4.54 4.94
CA VAL A 56 -1.53 5.25 4.04
C VAL A 56 -1.43 6.69 4.51
N ARG A 57 -0.20 7.17 4.67
CA ARG A 57 0.10 8.57 4.97
C ARG A 57 0.81 9.22 3.80
N ASP A 58 0.59 10.51 3.60
CA ASP A 58 1.36 11.27 2.62
C ASP A 58 2.79 11.56 3.10
N GLY A 59 3.57 12.28 2.29
CA GLY A 59 4.94 12.65 2.64
C GLY A 59 5.07 13.59 3.85
N SER A 60 3.98 14.22 4.28
CA SER A 60 3.93 15.03 5.51
C SER A 60 3.59 14.21 6.75
N GLY A 61 3.17 12.95 6.58
CA GLY A 61 2.72 12.06 7.65
C GLY A 61 1.20 12.15 7.93
N GLU A 62 0.44 12.89 7.13
CA GLU A 62 -1.02 12.95 7.27
C GLU A 62 -1.68 11.68 6.71
N THR A 63 -2.61 11.09 7.46
CA THR A 63 -3.37 9.92 6.98
C THR A 63 -4.27 10.30 5.81
N VAL A 64 -3.98 9.75 4.62
CA VAL A 64 -4.80 9.94 3.43
C VAL A 64 -5.77 8.79 3.19
N LYS A 65 -5.44 7.59 3.66
CA LYS A 65 -6.32 6.42 3.58
C LYS A 65 -6.25 5.53 4.83
N ARG A 66 -7.38 4.91 5.18
CA ARG A 66 -7.45 3.81 6.15
C ARG A 66 -8.24 2.65 5.59
N TYR A 67 -7.89 1.44 6.02
CA TYR A 67 -8.54 0.22 5.60
C TYR A 67 -8.90 -0.65 6.80
N ALA A 68 -10.06 -1.30 6.72
CA ALA A 68 -10.47 -2.34 7.67
C ALA A 68 -10.70 -3.66 6.93
N TYR A 69 -10.42 -4.76 7.61
CA TYR A 69 -10.51 -6.11 7.06
C TYR A 69 -11.30 -7.04 7.96
N ASP A 70 -12.00 -8.00 7.37
CA ASP A 70 -12.60 -9.10 8.12
C ASP A 70 -11.58 -10.20 8.47
N GLY A 71 -12.04 -11.22 9.20
CA GLY A 71 -11.22 -12.37 9.58
C GLY A 71 -10.80 -13.27 8.41
N LEU A 72 -11.38 -13.07 7.22
CA LEU A 72 -11.01 -13.77 5.98
C LEU A 72 -10.03 -12.93 5.13
N HIS A 73 -9.49 -11.84 5.69
CA HIS A 73 -8.55 -10.93 5.04
C HIS A 73 -9.15 -10.16 3.86
N ARG A 74 -10.48 -10.04 3.80
CA ARG A 74 -11.16 -9.21 2.80
C ARG A 74 -11.32 -7.81 3.36
N ARG A 75 -11.07 -6.81 2.51
CA ARG A 75 -11.23 -5.39 2.90
C ARG A 75 -12.72 -5.07 3.00
N ILE A 76 -13.20 -4.71 4.19
CA ILE A 76 -14.61 -4.41 4.45
C ILE A 76 -14.90 -2.91 4.52
N SER A 77 -13.87 -2.07 4.69
CA SER A 77 -14.05 -0.62 4.68
C SER A 77 -12.79 0.07 4.15
N GLU A 78 -12.98 1.15 3.40
CA GLU A 78 -11.96 2.13 2.99
C GLU A 78 -12.42 3.51 3.43
N THR A 79 -11.56 4.24 4.15
CA THR A 79 -11.73 5.68 4.36
C THR A 79 -10.71 6.42 3.53
N ALA A 80 -11.13 7.27 2.60
CA ALA A 80 -10.25 8.08 1.76
C ALA A 80 -10.83 9.49 1.58
N GLY A 81 -10.04 10.53 1.85
CA GLY A 81 -10.49 11.92 1.72
C GLY A 81 -11.74 12.24 2.56
N GLY A 82 -11.90 11.59 3.72
CA GLY A 82 -13.07 11.74 4.58
C GLY A 82 -14.31 10.95 4.14
N VAL A 83 -14.27 10.28 2.99
CA VAL A 83 -15.34 9.42 2.50
C VAL A 83 -15.11 7.99 2.98
N ILE A 84 -16.14 7.39 3.55
CA ILE A 84 -16.14 5.97 3.95
C ILE A 84 -16.88 5.17 2.88
N THR A 85 -16.26 4.08 2.44
CA THR A 85 -16.84 3.10 1.53
C THR A 85 -16.80 1.73 2.20
N ASP A 86 -17.97 1.13 2.41
CA ASP A 86 -18.11 -0.22 2.97
C ASP A 86 -18.31 -1.26 1.87
N PHE A 87 -17.71 -2.43 2.03
CA PHE A 87 -17.77 -3.54 1.07
C PHE A 87 -18.44 -4.76 1.71
N TYR A 88 -19.47 -5.28 1.04
CA TYR A 88 -20.19 -6.48 1.45
C TYR A 88 -19.94 -7.61 0.46
N TYR A 89 -19.66 -8.80 0.98
CA TYR A 89 -19.25 -9.94 0.18
C TYR A 89 -20.19 -11.14 0.37
N SER A 90 -20.35 -11.94 -0.69
CA SER A 90 -20.92 -13.28 -0.59
C SER A 90 -19.97 -14.25 0.11
N ASP A 91 -20.46 -15.45 0.43
CA ASP A 91 -19.63 -16.57 0.90
C ASP A 91 -18.55 -16.96 -0.13
N SER A 92 -18.83 -16.75 -1.41
CA SER A 92 -17.97 -17.06 -2.55
C SER A 92 -17.03 -15.90 -2.92
N TRP A 93 -16.84 -14.93 -2.01
CA TRP A 93 -15.91 -13.80 -2.15
C TRP A 93 -16.23 -12.82 -3.27
N GLN A 94 -17.48 -12.77 -3.72
CA GLN A 94 -17.94 -11.76 -4.67
C GLN A 94 -18.42 -10.52 -3.92
N VAL A 95 -18.03 -9.33 -4.38
CA VAL A 95 -18.62 -8.08 -3.86
C VAL A 95 -20.09 -8.06 -4.27
N LEU A 96 -20.98 -7.99 -3.28
CA LEU A 96 -22.41 -7.85 -3.47
C LEU A 96 -22.83 -6.38 -3.47
N GLU A 97 -22.17 -5.56 -2.64
CA GLU A 97 -22.50 -4.15 -2.49
C GLU A 97 -21.27 -3.34 -2.09
N GLU A 98 -21.20 -2.12 -2.63
CA GLU A 98 -20.31 -1.05 -2.21
C GLU A 98 -21.18 0.12 -1.75
N ARG A 99 -21.05 0.54 -0.49
CA ARG A 99 -21.87 1.61 0.09
C ARG A 99 -21.01 2.78 0.50
N VAL A 100 -21.26 3.95 -0.10
CA VAL A 100 -20.56 5.20 0.19
C VAL A 100 -21.35 6.00 1.23
N GLY A 101 -20.69 6.42 2.31
CA GLY A 101 -21.24 7.37 3.30
C GLY A 101 -21.69 6.78 4.64
N GLY A 102 -21.55 5.47 4.86
CA GLY A 102 -21.91 4.81 6.12
C GLY A 102 -23.41 4.70 6.41
#